data_AF-A0A6I3I7P3-F1
#
_entry.id   AF-A0A6I3I7P3-F1
#
_cell.length_a   1.000
_cell.length_b   1.000
_cell.length_c   1.000
_cell.angle_alpha   90.00
_cell.angle_beta   90.00
_cell.angle_gamma   90.00
#
_symmetry.space_group_name_H-M   'P 1'
#
loop_
_entity.id
_entity.type
_entity.pdbx_description
1 polymer ?
#
loop_
_entity_poly.entity_id
_entity_poly.type
_entity_poly.pdbx_seq_one_letter_code
_entity_poly.pdbx_strand_id
1 'polypeptide(L)'
;MRRSIDVVQIDAADLPDGLEDTTPIMWTVAVSDDYDDATPRVVLTVEPLGGQGEGLVAHLAPENARRLRKALADALREVGEKE
;
A
#
# COMPACT_ATOMS: atom_id res chain seq x y z
N MET A 1 -3.06 18.10 -7.65
CA MET A 1 -3.69 17.05 -8.50
C MET A 1 -3.39 15.67 -7.91
N ARG A 2 -4.38 14.76 -7.90
CA ARG A 2 -4.20 13.37 -7.44
C ARG A 2 -4.54 12.40 -8.57
N ARG A 3 -3.69 11.39 -8.79
CA ARG A 3 -3.91 10.32 -9.77
C ARG A 3 -3.75 8.96 -9.10
N SER A 4 -4.76 8.11 -9.22
CA SER A 4 -4.66 6.71 -8.80
C SER A 4 -3.77 5.91 -9.76
N ILE A 5 -2.95 5.02 -9.22
CA ILE A 5 -2.06 4.11 -9.94
C ILE A 5 -2.58 2.68 -9.86
N ASP A 6 -2.92 2.22 -8.66
CA ASP A 6 -3.44 0.87 -8.41
C ASP A 6 -4.39 0.84 -7.22
N VAL A 7 -5.34 -0.10 -7.25
CA VAL A 7 -6.33 -0.35 -6.20
C VAL A 7 -6.58 -1.85 -6.14
N VAL A 8 -6.36 -2.46 -4.98
CA VAL A 8 -6.63 -3.90 -4.78
C VAL A 8 -7.41 -4.10 -3.50
N GLN A 9 -8.27 -5.11 -3.51
CA GLN A 9 -8.99 -5.63 -2.36
C GLN A 9 -8.41 -7.01 -2.04
N ILE A 10 -8.11 -7.26 -0.77
CA ILE A 10 -7.66 -8.53 -0.23
C ILE A 10 -8.74 -8.98 0.74
N ASP A 11 -9.59 -9.89 0.30
CA ASP A 11 -10.70 -10.40 1.10
C ASP A 11 -10.29 -11.63 1.93
N ALA A 12 -11.23 -12.17 2.70
CA ALA A 12 -10.94 -13.31 3.57
C ALA A 12 -10.52 -14.58 2.82
N ALA A 13 -10.92 -14.74 1.55
CA ALA A 13 -10.55 -15.88 0.72
C ALA A 13 -9.13 -15.75 0.14
N ASP A 14 -8.55 -14.54 0.12
CA ASP A 14 -7.16 -14.31 -0.29
C ASP A 14 -6.15 -14.59 0.84
N LEU A 15 -6.63 -14.77 2.07
CA LEU A 15 -5.80 -14.98 3.25
C LEU A 15 -5.51 -16.47 3.48
N PRO A 16 -4.29 -16.84 3.93
CA PRO A 16 -4.01 -18.19 4.38
C PRO A 16 -4.93 -18.66 5.52
N ASP A 17 -5.26 -19.94 5.52
CA ASP A 17 -6.02 -20.57 6.61
C ASP A 17 -5.27 -20.51 7.95
N GLY A 18 -6.03 -20.42 9.04
CA GLY A 18 -5.50 -20.52 10.40
C GLY A 18 -4.84 -19.25 10.93
N LEU A 19 -4.95 -18.13 10.21
CA LEU A 19 -4.56 -16.83 10.75
C LEU A 19 -5.62 -16.32 11.73
N GLU A 20 -5.20 -16.01 12.95
CA GLU A 20 -6.03 -15.33 13.96
C GLU A 20 -5.89 -13.80 13.80
N ASP A 21 -6.96 -13.07 14.13
CA ASP A 21 -6.99 -11.60 14.15
C ASP A 21 -6.66 -10.88 12.81
N THR A 22 -6.89 -11.53 11.67
CA THR A 22 -6.73 -10.88 10.36
C THR A 22 -7.92 -10.02 10.00
N THR A 23 -7.64 -8.81 9.51
CA THR A 23 -8.65 -7.93 8.93
C THR A 23 -8.47 -7.91 7.41
N PRO A 24 -9.49 -8.30 6.62
CA PRO A 24 -9.51 -8.04 5.19
C PRO A 24 -9.27 -6.56 4.90
N ILE A 25 -8.41 -6.24 3.94
CA ILE A 25 -8.03 -4.87 3.63
C ILE A 25 -8.26 -4.53 2.18
N MET A 26 -8.35 -3.24 1.90
CA MET A 26 -8.06 -2.70 0.58
C MET A 26 -6.86 -1.76 0.68
N TRP A 27 -6.08 -1.70 -0.40
CA TRP A 27 -5.03 -0.69 -0.55
C TRP A 27 -5.20 0.09 -1.83
N THR A 28 -4.73 1.34 -1.81
CA THR A 28 -4.66 2.22 -2.97
C THR A 28 -3.28 2.86 -3.02
N VAL A 29 -2.66 2.79 -4.19
CA VAL A 29 -1.44 3.53 -4.51
C VAL A 29 -1.82 4.67 -5.46
N ALA A 30 -1.52 5.90 -5.05
CA ALA A 30 -1.75 7.10 -5.85
C ALA A 30 -0.51 8.00 -5.86
N VAL A 31 -0.47 8.97 -6.77
CA VAL A 31 0.48 10.08 -6.76
C VAL A 31 -0.29 11.38 -6.49
N SER A 32 0.26 12.22 -5.62
CA SER A 32 -0.24 13.57 -5.37
C SER A 32 0.92 14.55 -5.47
N ASP A 33 0.67 15.72 -6.06
CA ASP A 33 1.58 16.87 -6.08
C ASP A 33 1.04 18.06 -5.26
N ASP A 34 -0.06 17.86 -4.54
CA ASP A 34 -0.76 18.89 -3.78
C ASP A 34 -0.12 19.09 -2.40
N TYR A 35 1.06 19.72 -2.40
CA TYR A 35 1.83 20.04 -1.20
C TYR A 35 2.51 21.41 -1.30
N ASP A 36 2.60 22.12 -0.17
CA ASP A 36 3.24 23.44 -0.09
C ASP A 36 4.73 23.41 -0.45
N ASP A 37 5.40 22.27 -0.29
CA ASP A 37 6.81 22.08 -0.61
C ASP A 37 7.07 21.71 -2.08
N ALA A 38 6.02 21.72 -2.91
CA ALA A 38 6.05 21.37 -4.33
C ALA A 38 6.67 19.99 -4.64
N THR A 39 6.78 19.10 -3.64
CA THR A 39 7.36 17.77 -3.80
C THR A 39 6.25 16.73 -3.96
N PRO A 40 6.14 16.06 -5.13
CA PRO A 40 5.17 15.00 -5.31
C PRO A 40 5.44 13.81 -4.38
N ARG A 41 4.37 13.18 -3.91
CA ARG A 41 4.40 12.04 -3.00
C ARG A 41 3.61 10.87 -3.55
N VAL A 42 4.07 9.67 -3.22
CA VAL A 42 3.26 8.46 -3.34
C VAL A 42 2.33 8.42 -2.13
N VAL A 43 1.03 8.29 -2.38
CA VAL A 43 0.01 8.14 -1.35
C VAL A 43 -0.35 6.67 -1.29
N LEU A 44 0.01 6.01 -0.19
CA LEU A 44 -0.39 4.64 0.13
C LEU A 44 -1.51 4.70 1.16
N THR A 45 -2.70 4.30 0.76
CA THR A 45 -3.86 4.14 1.64
C THR A 45 -4.06 2.66 1.90
N VAL A 46 -4.23 2.26 3.16
CA VAL A 46 -4.57 0.89 3.58
C VAL A 46 -5.74 0.98 4.55
N GLU A 47 -6.85 0.34 4.23
CA GLU A 47 -8.10 0.43 5.01
C GLU A 47 -8.76 -0.94 5.17
N PRO A 48 -9.54 -1.16 6.24
CA PRO A 48 -10.40 -2.34 6.33
C PRO A 48 -11.36 -2.41 5.14
N LEU A 49 -11.57 -3.60 4.59
CA LEU A 49 -12.53 -3.80 3.51
C LEU A 49 -13.95 -3.52 4.01
N GLY A 50 -14.62 -2.51 3.43
CA GLY A 50 -15.94 -2.05 3.87
C GLY A 50 -15.93 -1.01 4.99
N GLY A 51 -14.75 -0.64 5.51
CA GLY A 51 -14.53 0.42 6.51
C GLY A 51 -13.82 1.63 5.90
N GLN A 52 -14.31 2.14 4.76
CA GLN A 52 -13.67 3.27 4.08
C GLN A 52 -13.61 4.49 5.01
N GLY A 53 -12.42 5.09 5.14
CA GLY A 53 -12.13 6.22 6.03
C GLY A 53 -11.58 5.83 7.40
N GLU A 54 -11.54 4.55 7.76
CA GLU A 54 -11.04 4.07 9.05
C GLU A 54 -9.57 3.63 9.02
N GLY A 55 -8.97 3.60 7.83
CA GLY A 55 -7.59 3.15 7.61
C GLY A 55 -6.51 4.19 7.83
N LEU A 56 -5.30 3.86 7.36
CA LEU A 56 -4.14 4.74 7.40
C LEU A 56 -3.82 5.26 6.00
N VAL A 57 -3.43 6.53 5.95
CA VAL A 57 -2.95 7.18 4.72
C VAL A 57 -1.51 7.65 4.92
N ALA A 58 -0.59 7.01 4.22
CA ALA A 58 0.82 7.35 4.22
C ALA A 58 1.16 8.23 3.01
N HIS A 59 1.65 9.43 3.28
CA HIS A 59 2.17 10.36 2.27
C HIS A 59 3.69 10.23 2.16
N LEU A 60 4.14 9.36 1.28
CA LEU A 60 5.55 8.98 1.16
C LEU A 60 6.29 9.91 0.18
N ALA A 61 7.27 10.64 0.70
CA ALA A 61 8.29 11.26 -0.14
C ALA A 61 9.01 10.20 -1.01
N PRO A 62 9.58 10.58 -2.17
CA PRO A 62 10.21 9.63 -3.08
C PRO A 62 11.28 8.74 -2.43
N GLU A 63 11.99 9.25 -1.42
CA GLU A 63 12.96 8.46 -0.66
C GLU A 63 12.30 7.29 0.09
N ASN A 64 11.29 7.55 0.91
CA ASN A 64 10.60 6.51 1.67
C ASN A 64 9.83 5.54 0.77
N ALA A 65 9.25 6.03 -0.33
CA ALA A 65 8.62 5.18 -1.34
C ALA A 65 9.63 4.20 -1.96
N ARG A 66 10.84 4.65 -2.29
CA ARG A 66 11.92 3.77 -2.80
C ARG A 66 12.38 2.77 -1.75
N ARG A 67 12.45 3.16 -0.47
CA ARG A 67 12.79 2.24 0.63
C ARG A 67 11.75 1.15 0.80
N LEU A 68 10.46 1.50 0.81
CA LEU A 68 9.36 0.53 0.86
C LEU A 68 9.39 -0.42 -0.35
N ARG A 69 9.55 0.11 -1.56
CA ARG A 69 9.67 -0.70 -2.79
C ARG A 69 10.82 -1.71 -2.69
N LYS A 70 11.99 -1.28 -2.18
CA LYS A 70 13.12 -2.19 -1.97
C LYS A 70 12.80 -3.27 -0.94
N ALA A 71 12.20 -2.90 0.20
CA ALA A 71 11.82 -3.87 1.23
C ALA A 71 10.84 -4.94 0.71
N LEU A 72 9.85 -4.54 -0.10
CA LEU A 72 8.93 -5.48 -0.75
C LEU A 72 9.65 -6.40 -1.73
N ALA A 73 10.53 -5.85 -2.58
CA ALA A 73 11.31 -6.66 -3.52
C ALA A 73 12.24 -7.65 -2.79
N ASP A 74 12.85 -7.24 -1.69
CA ASP A 74 13.70 -8.12 -0.88
C ASP A 74 12.84 -9.23 -0.23
N ALA A 75 11.66 -8.90 0.32
CA ALA A 75 10.73 -9.89 0.87
C ALA A 75 10.20 -10.88 -0.19
N LEU A 76 9.94 -10.43 -1.42
CA LEU A 76 9.52 -11.30 -2.53
C LEU A 76 10.59 -12.36 -2.87
N ARG A 77 11.87 -11.97 -2.86
CA ARG A 77 12.97 -12.93 -3.04
C ARG A 77 13.04 -13.96 -1.93
N GLU A 78 12.82 -13.55 -0.67
CA GLU A 78 12.79 -14.48 0.47
C GLU A 78 11.65 -15.51 0.36
N VAL A 79 10.51 -15.16 -0.25
CA VAL A 79 9.41 -16.11 -0.51
C VAL A 79 9.54 -16.88 -1.85
N GLY A 80 10.68 -16.75 -2.53
CA GLY A 80 11.05 -17.58 -3.67
C GLY A 80 10.80 -16.97 -5.06
N GLU A 81 10.54 -15.67 -5.17
CA GLU A 81 10.52 -14.97 -6.46
C GLU A 81 11.89 -15.11 -7.16
N LYS A 82 11.89 -15.57 -8.40
CA LYS A 82 13.09 -15.70 -9.25
C LYS A 82 13.06 -14.60 -10.31
N GLU A 83 14.20 -13.94 -10.48
CA GLU A 83 14.41 -12.82 -11.42
C GLU A 83 13.97 -13.12 -12.86
#